data_AF-A0A699YX06-F1
#
_entry.id   AF-A0A699YX06-F1
#
_cell.length_a   1.000
_cell.length_b   1.000
_cell.length_c   1.000
_cell.angle_alpha   90.00
_cell.angle_beta   90.00
_cell.angle_gamma   90.00
#
_symmetry.space_group_name_H-M   'P 1'
#
loop_
_entity.id
_entity.type
_entity.pdbx_description
1 polymer ?
#
loop_
_entity_poly.entity_id
_entity_poly.type
_entity_poly.pdbx_seq_one_letter_code
_entity_poly.pdbx_strand_id
1 'polypeptide(L)'
;MSLVRNVAQTNGVANVAAIEAASQAGIPRFVFISAAIPNIPGLEYLLGGYVNGKRMAEEALQSHYPQGGVALRPGAIYGNRVISSSLTLPLQYVFQPLEALLAHLPSRQLSQLPLLGAALTPPLPVQAVARAAVKAATDSNVAPGILDVWDIQQY
;
A
#
# COMPACT_ATOMS: atom_id res chain seq x y z
N MET A 1 11.04 -6.70 28.73
CA MET A 1 11.41 -7.03 27.33
C MET A 1 10.20 -7.65 26.59
N SER A 2 9.09 -6.91 26.43
CA SER A 2 7.77 -7.49 26.10
C SER A 2 6.87 -6.66 25.15
N LEU A 3 7.31 -5.51 24.62
CA LEU A 3 6.42 -4.62 23.85
C LEU A 3 6.62 -4.67 22.32
N VAL A 4 7.72 -5.26 21.83
CA VAL A 4 8.08 -5.26 20.40
C VAL A 4 7.47 -6.43 19.60
N ARG A 5 6.93 -7.47 20.27
CA ARG A 5 6.34 -8.64 19.59
C ARG A 5 4.90 -8.44 19.09
N ASN A 6 4.15 -7.43 19.56
CA ASN A 6 2.70 -7.37 19.33
C ASN A 6 2.29 -6.72 17.99
N VAL A 7 2.83 -5.56 17.60
CA VAL A 7 2.27 -4.79 16.45
C VAL A 7 2.44 -5.49 15.10
N ALA A 8 3.58 -6.17 14.90
CA ALA A 8 3.89 -6.95 13.71
C ALA A 8 2.93 -8.13 13.52
N GLN A 9 2.72 -8.88 14.62
CA GLN A 9 1.84 -10.03 14.64
C GLN A 9 0.38 -9.60 14.49
N THR A 10 -0.06 -8.52 15.14
CA THR A 10 -1.48 -8.11 15.08
C THR A 10 -1.90 -7.68 13.67
N ASN A 11 -1.12 -6.84 12.98
CA ASN A 11 -1.54 -6.32 11.67
C ASN A 11 -1.43 -7.38 10.56
N GLY A 12 -0.35 -8.17 10.55
CA GLY A 12 -0.21 -9.25 9.56
C GLY A 12 -1.29 -10.32 9.74
N VAL A 13 -1.42 -10.84 10.97
CA VAL A 13 -2.39 -11.90 11.28
C VAL A 13 -3.83 -11.44 11.08
N ALA A 14 -4.17 -10.19 11.45
CA ALA A 14 -5.52 -9.68 11.23
C ALA A 14 -5.87 -9.58 9.74
N ASN A 15 -4.95 -9.14 8.89
CA ASN A 15 -5.19 -9.07 7.44
C ASN A 15 -5.30 -10.47 6.82
N VAL A 16 -4.43 -11.41 7.22
CA VAL A 16 -4.53 -12.82 6.79
C VAL A 16 -5.87 -13.41 7.20
N ALA A 17 -6.28 -13.23 8.46
CA ALA A 17 -7.57 -13.73 8.95
C ALA A 17 -8.75 -13.11 8.20
N ALA A 18 -8.70 -11.82 7.84
CA ALA A 18 -9.74 -11.17 7.05
C ALA A 18 -9.82 -11.74 5.62
N ILE A 19 -8.67 -12.01 4.99
CA ILE A 19 -8.58 -12.64 3.66
C ILE A 19 -9.16 -14.06 3.71
N GLU A 20 -8.73 -14.86 4.69
CA GLU A 20 -9.21 -16.23 4.89
C GLU A 20 -10.72 -16.27 5.14
N ALA A 21 -11.22 -15.43 6.04
CA ALA A 21 -12.64 -15.36 6.37
C ALA A 21 -13.49 -14.96 5.15
N ALA A 22 -13.05 -13.96 4.38
CA ALA A 22 -13.74 -13.54 3.16
C ALA A 22 -13.72 -14.66 2.09
N SER A 23 -12.60 -15.37 1.96
CA SER A 23 -12.45 -16.49 1.02
C SER A 23 -13.40 -17.64 1.39
N GLN A 24 -13.44 -17.99 2.67
CA GLN A 24 -14.36 -19.02 3.21
C GLN A 24 -15.83 -18.62 3.05
N ALA A 25 -16.15 -17.33 3.13
CA ALA A 25 -17.49 -16.81 2.88
C ALA A 25 -17.86 -16.76 1.38
N GLY A 26 -16.97 -17.18 0.48
CA GLY A 26 -17.22 -17.19 -0.96
C GLY A 26 -17.23 -15.79 -1.60
N ILE A 27 -16.64 -14.79 -0.94
CA ILE A 27 -16.47 -13.46 -1.53
C ILE A 27 -15.52 -13.59 -2.73
N PRO A 28 -15.88 -13.12 -3.93
CA PRO A 28 -15.11 -13.41 -5.14
C PRO A 28 -13.87 -12.55 -5.31
N ARG A 29 -13.80 -11.40 -4.63
CA ARG A 29 -12.72 -10.42 -4.78
C ARG A 29 -12.31 -9.86 -3.44
N PHE A 30 -11.02 -9.62 -3.26
CA PHE A 30 -10.46 -9.00 -2.07
C PHE A 30 -9.38 -8.00 -2.47
N VAL A 31 -9.45 -6.80 -1.91
CA VAL A 31 -8.46 -5.76 -2.14
C VAL A 31 -7.72 -5.49 -0.85
N PHE A 32 -6.40 -5.62 -0.89
CA PHE A 32 -5.52 -5.36 0.23
C PHE A 32 -4.71 -4.08 0.01
N ILE A 33 -4.79 -3.14 0.95
CA ILE A 33 -3.92 -1.96 0.95
C ILE A 33 -2.58 -2.35 1.59
N SER A 34 -1.61 -2.69 0.76
CA SER A 34 -0.23 -2.97 1.15
C SER A 34 0.60 -1.67 1.20
N ALA A 35 1.90 -1.73 0.95
CA ALA A 35 2.79 -0.58 0.89
C ALA A 35 3.96 -0.82 -0.07
N ALA A 36 4.34 0.20 -0.82
CA ALA A 36 5.65 0.27 -1.45
C ALA A 36 6.69 0.56 -0.36
N ILE A 37 7.53 -0.42 -0.05
CA ILE A 37 8.57 -0.28 0.96
C ILE A 37 9.85 0.17 0.26
N PRO A 38 10.39 1.34 0.60
CA PRO A 38 11.61 1.82 -0.02
C PRO A 38 12.81 0.95 0.38
N ASN A 39 13.66 0.65 -0.59
CA ASN A 39 14.90 -0.10 -0.37
C ASN A 39 15.97 0.80 0.29
N ILE A 40 15.81 1.01 1.60
CA ILE A 40 16.71 1.78 2.45
C ILE A 40 17.42 0.79 3.38
N PRO A 41 18.77 0.65 3.29
CA PRO A 41 19.53 -0.20 4.20
C PRO A 41 19.23 0.13 5.66
N GLY A 42 18.92 -0.88 6.48
CA GLY A 42 18.59 -0.69 7.89
C GLY A 42 17.10 -0.47 8.18
N LEU A 43 16.31 0.02 7.22
CA LEU A 43 14.87 0.29 7.43
C LEU A 43 14.07 -0.99 7.67
N GLU A 44 14.40 -2.07 6.96
CA GLU A 44 13.76 -3.37 7.16
C GLU A 44 14.03 -3.95 8.56
N TYR A 45 15.14 -3.62 9.23
CA TYR A 45 15.38 -4.08 10.60
C TYR A 45 14.52 -3.32 11.61
N LEU A 46 14.25 -2.04 11.36
CA LEU A 46 13.40 -1.19 12.21
C LEU A 46 11.91 -1.47 12.00
N LEU A 47 11.52 -1.72 10.75
CA LEU A 47 10.13 -1.95 10.34
C LEU A 47 9.83 -3.41 10.00
N GLY A 48 10.73 -4.34 10.33
CA GLY A 48 10.64 -5.73 9.87
C GLY A 48 9.32 -6.39 10.22
N GLY A 49 8.75 -6.04 11.37
CA GLY A 49 7.41 -6.48 11.75
C GLY A 49 6.28 -5.98 10.83
N TYR A 50 6.33 -4.71 10.43
CA TYR A 50 5.38 -4.12 9.49
C TYR A 50 5.57 -4.70 8.08
N VAL A 51 6.82 -4.78 7.61
CA VAL A 51 7.18 -5.34 6.30
C VAL A 51 6.75 -6.79 6.18
N ASN A 52 7.09 -7.62 7.17
CA ASN A 52 6.72 -9.03 7.19
C ASN A 52 5.20 -9.18 7.27
N GLY A 53 4.50 -8.37 8.08
CA GLY A 53 3.05 -8.40 8.14
C GLY A 53 2.36 -8.08 6.81
N LYS A 54 2.89 -7.10 6.05
CA LYS A 54 2.40 -6.80 4.69
C LYS A 54 2.67 -7.94 3.71
N ARG A 55 3.89 -8.50 3.70
CA ARG A 55 4.26 -9.63 2.84
C ARG A 55 3.41 -10.87 3.13
N MET A 56 3.20 -11.22 4.40
CA MET A 56 2.32 -12.33 4.81
C MET A 56 0.89 -12.17 4.29
N ALA A 57 0.33 -10.96 4.36
CA ALA A 57 -1.01 -10.70 3.85
C ALA A 57 -1.07 -10.76 2.31
N GLU A 58 -0.02 -10.32 1.60
CA GLU A 58 0.07 -10.46 0.14
C GLU A 58 0.17 -11.93 -0.29
N GLU A 59 0.94 -12.74 0.41
CA GLU A 59 1.05 -14.18 0.18
C GLU A 59 -0.30 -14.88 0.40
N ALA A 60 -0.98 -14.60 1.52
CA ALA A 60 -2.31 -15.12 1.79
C ALA A 60 -3.31 -14.68 0.72
N LEU A 61 -3.26 -13.42 0.28
CA LEU A 61 -4.12 -12.93 -0.79
C LEU A 61 -3.89 -13.70 -2.09
N GLN A 62 -2.65 -13.92 -2.49
CA GLN A 62 -2.32 -14.66 -3.69
C GLN A 62 -2.80 -16.11 -3.62
N SER A 63 -2.67 -16.76 -2.46
CA SER A 63 -3.12 -18.13 -2.24
C SER A 63 -4.64 -18.27 -2.25
N HIS A 64 -5.37 -17.37 -1.58
CA HIS A 64 -6.82 -17.45 -1.41
C HIS A 64 -7.61 -16.82 -2.57
N TYR A 65 -7.00 -15.89 -3.30
CA TYR A 65 -7.64 -15.12 -4.38
C TYR A 65 -6.80 -15.07 -5.66
N PRO A 66 -6.40 -16.21 -6.26
CA PRO A 66 -5.56 -16.23 -7.46
C PRO A 66 -6.20 -15.51 -8.66
N GLN A 67 -7.53 -15.39 -8.70
CA GLN A 67 -8.28 -14.76 -9.81
C GLN A 67 -8.93 -13.42 -9.44
N GLY A 68 -8.98 -13.05 -8.15
CA GLY A 68 -9.76 -11.90 -7.66
C GLY A 68 -9.05 -11.05 -6.61
N GLY A 69 -7.79 -11.35 -6.32
CA GLY A 69 -7.02 -10.70 -5.27
C GLY A 69 -6.16 -9.58 -5.84
N VAL A 70 -6.29 -8.37 -5.31
CA VAL A 70 -5.48 -7.22 -5.72
C VAL A 70 -4.81 -6.58 -4.52
N ALA A 71 -3.48 -6.55 -4.51
CA ALA A 71 -2.69 -5.84 -3.51
C ALA A 71 -2.25 -4.47 -4.07
N LEU A 72 -2.67 -3.39 -3.43
CA LEU A 72 -2.22 -2.04 -3.77
C LEU A 72 -0.96 -1.73 -2.96
N ARG A 73 0.15 -1.39 -3.62
CA ARG A 73 1.39 -0.95 -2.97
C ARG A 73 1.60 0.55 -3.18
N PRO A 74 0.85 1.42 -2.47
CA PRO A 74 1.06 2.86 -2.54
C PRO A 74 2.38 3.26 -1.88
N GLY A 75 2.95 4.38 -2.34
CA GLY A 75 4.01 5.09 -1.64
C GLY A 75 3.46 5.93 -0.49
N ALA A 76 4.03 7.10 -0.25
CA ALA A 76 3.45 8.05 0.69
C ALA A 76 2.04 8.46 0.22
N ILE A 77 1.03 8.39 1.09
CA ILE A 77 -0.33 8.84 0.77
C ILE A 77 -0.59 10.20 1.40
N TYR A 78 -1.18 11.12 0.65
CA TYR A 78 -1.55 12.44 1.15
C TYR A 78 -3.03 12.79 0.94
N GLY A 79 -3.49 13.76 1.72
CA GLY A 79 -4.86 14.25 1.75
C GLY A 79 -5.14 14.92 3.09
N ASN A 80 -6.41 15.13 3.41
CA ASN A 80 -6.82 15.62 4.72
C ASN A 80 -6.70 14.48 5.74
N ARG A 81 -5.66 14.52 6.58
CA ARG A 81 -5.45 13.56 7.64
C ARG A 81 -6.13 14.03 8.93
N VAL A 82 -7.25 13.40 9.28
CA VAL A 82 -7.91 13.62 10.56
C VAL A 82 -7.08 12.92 11.65
N ILE A 83 -6.56 13.69 12.60
CA ILE A 83 -5.76 13.17 13.73
C ILE A 83 -6.60 13.13 15.00
N SER A 84 -7.56 14.03 15.13
CA SER A 84 -8.55 14.07 16.21
C SER A 84 -9.83 14.71 15.71
N SER A 85 -10.87 14.77 16.56
CA SER A 85 -12.12 15.46 16.28
C SER A 85 -11.97 16.95 15.93
N SER A 86 -10.84 17.57 16.25
CA SER A 86 -10.58 19.00 16.04
C SER A 86 -9.35 19.32 15.17
N LEU A 87 -8.56 18.32 14.77
CA LEU A 87 -7.32 18.52 14.01
C LEU A 87 -7.31 17.70 12.72
N THR A 88 -7.40 18.41 11.61
CA THR A 88 -7.17 17.88 10.26
C THR A 88 -5.88 18.48 9.73
N LEU A 89 -4.90 17.65 9.41
CA LEU A 89 -3.69 18.09 8.72
C LEU A 89 -3.92 18.03 7.21
N PRO A 90 -3.95 19.17 6.50
CA PRO A 90 -4.00 19.19 5.04
C PRO A 90 -2.60 18.93 4.50
N LEU A 91 -2.19 17.66 4.44
CA LEU A 91 -0.85 17.27 3.97
C LEU A 91 -0.62 17.59 2.48
N GLN A 92 -1.71 17.87 1.76
CA GLN A 92 -1.72 18.26 0.35
C GLN A 92 -0.80 19.43 0.01
N TYR A 93 -0.63 20.42 0.90
CA TYR A 93 0.20 21.59 0.60
C TYR A 93 1.71 21.28 0.43
N VAL A 94 2.17 20.17 1.02
CA VAL A 94 3.56 19.72 0.88
C VAL A 94 3.68 18.68 -0.24
N PHE A 95 2.74 17.74 -0.29
CA PHE A 95 2.87 16.58 -1.17
C PHE A 95 2.38 16.81 -2.60
N GLN A 96 1.44 17.71 -2.87
CA GLN A 96 0.99 17.99 -4.25
C GLN A 96 2.09 18.55 -5.15
N PRO A 97 2.87 19.58 -4.73
CA PRO A 97 3.99 20.06 -5.52
C PRO A 97 5.05 18.99 -5.75
N LEU A 98 5.29 18.14 -4.74
CA LEU A 98 6.25 17.04 -4.82
C LEU A 98 5.80 15.95 -5.80
N GLU A 99 4.52 15.54 -5.77
CA GLU A 99 3.95 14.61 -6.74
C GLU A 99 4.10 15.14 -8.16
N ALA A 100 3.69 16.38 -8.40
CA ALA A 100 3.80 17.00 -9.72
C ALA A 100 5.25 17.01 -10.19
N LEU A 101 6.22 17.38 -9.34
CA LEU A 101 7.62 17.35 -9.73
C LEU A 101 8.11 15.93 -10.08
N LEU A 102 7.83 14.95 -9.23
CA LEU A 102 8.35 13.60 -9.38
C LEU A 102 7.69 12.82 -10.52
N ALA A 103 6.42 13.08 -10.83
CA ALA A 103 5.69 12.45 -11.93
C ALA A 103 6.26 12.82 -13.32
N HIS A 104 6.91 13.98 -13.45
CA HIS A 104 7.49 14.46 -14.72
C HIS A 104 8.97 14.09 -14.91
N LEU A 105 9.64 13.57 -13.88
CA LEU A 105 11.00 13.05 -13.98
C LEU A 105 10.98 11.62 -14.56
N PRO A 106 12.11 11.10 -15.11
CA PRO A 106 12.27 9.67 -15.42
C PRO A 106 12.39 8.82 -14.13
N SER A 107 11.53 9.13 -13.16
CA SER A 107 11.52 8.64 -11.79
C SER A 107 11.27 7.14 -11.73
N ARG A 108 10.50 6.55 -12.65
CA ARG A 108 10.26 5.09 -12.72
C ARG A 108 11.52 4.26 -12.97
N GLN A 109 12.47 4.78 -13.77
CA GLN A 109 13.74 4.10 -14.04
C GLN A 109 14.74 4.30 -12.90
N LEU A 110 14.74 5.50 -12.31
CA LEU A 110 15.61 5.87 -11.21
C LEU A 110 15.10 5.38 -9.85
N SER A 111 13.83 4.98 -9.74
CA SER A 111 13.21 4.48 -8.51
C SER A 111 13.72 3.10 -8.08
N GLN A 112 14.51 2.44 -8.92
CA GLN A 112 15.12 1.15 -8.63
C GLN A 112 16.44 1.29 -7.83
N LEU A 113 16.99 2.50 -7.73
CA LEU A 113 18.22 2.76 -6.99
C LEU A 113 17.96 2.77 -5.48
N PRO A 114 18.78 2.10 -4.65
CA PRO A 114 18.65 2.17 -3.20
C PRO A 114 18.84 3.63 -2.72
N LEU A 115 18.08 4.02 -1.68
CA LEU A 115 17.98 5.39 -1.13
C LEU A 115 17.35 6.43 -2.08
N LEU A 116 17.84 6.56 -3.32
CA LEU A 116 17.33 7.51 -4.31
C LEU A 116 15.90 7.15 -4.75
N GLY A 117 15.60 5.86 -4.86
CA GLY A 117 14.30 5.44 -5.37
C GLY A 117 13.14 5.68 -4.42
N ALA A 118 13.43 5.70 -3.11
CA ALA A 118 12.48 6.16 -2.10
C ALA A 118 12.08 7.64 -2.30
N ALA A 119 13.07 8.48 -2.61
CA ALA A 119 12.89 9.91 -2.82
C ALA A 119 12.21 10.22 -4.17
N LEU A 120 12.34 9.32 -5.15
CA LEU A 120 11.78 9.49 -6.49
C LEU A 120 10.43 8.81 -6.68
N THR A 121 9.95 8.07 -5.67
CA THR A 121 8.60 7.49 -5.70
C THR A 121 7.58 8.60 -5.37
N PRO A 122 6.65 8.94 -6.28
CA PRO A 122 5.73 10.04 -6.05
C PRO A 122 4.77 9.70 -4.89
N PRO A 123 4.45 10.68 -4.02
CA PRO A 123 3.34 10.52 -3.09
C PRO A 123 2.02 10.50 -3.87
N LEU A 124 1.05 9.70 -3.41
CA LEU A 124 -0.25 9.52 -4.06
C LEU A 124 -1.36 10.24 -3.29
N PRO A 125 -2.32 10.89 -3.98
CA PRO A 125 -3.52 11.39 -3.33
C PRO A 125 -4.38 10.20 -2.85
N VAL A 126 -4.98 10.34 -1.66
CA VAL A 126 -5.87 9.31 -1.09
C VAL A 126 -7.01 8.94 -2.04
N GLN A 127 -7.44 9.86 -2.89
CA GLN A 127 -8.48 9.64 -3.89
C GLN A 127 -8.04 8.65 -4.98
N ALA A 128 -6.77 8.68 -5.42
CA ALA A 128 -6.28 7.71 -6.40
C ALA A 128 -6.25 6.30 -5.81
N VAL A 129 -5.74 6.16 -4.57
CA VAL A 129 -5.76 4.89 -3.83
C VAL A 129 -7.19 4.38 -3.64
N ALA A 130 -8.12 5.26 -3.28
CA ALA A 130 -9.52 4.90 -3.10
C ALA A 130 -10.19 4.45 -4.41
N ARG A 131 -9.96 5.18 -5.52
CA ARG A 131 -10.49 4.80 -6.84
C ARG A 131 -9.93 3.47 -7.32
N ALA A 132 -8.62 3.26 -7.16
CA ALA A 132 -7.98 1.98 -7.46
C ALA A 132 -8.59 0.85 -6.62
N ALA A 133 -8.80 1.07 -5.32
CA ALA A 133 -9.37 0.06 -4.44
C ALA A 133 -10.81 -0.30 -4.80
N VAL A 134 -11.66 0.71 -5.03
CA VAL A 134 -13.05 0.49 -5.44
C VAL A 134 -13.11 -0.25 -6.77
N LYS A 135 -12.35 0.23 -7.77
CA LYS A 135 -12.34 -0.39 -9.09
C LYS A 135 -11.83 -1.83 -9.05
N ALA A 136 -10.76 -2.09 -8.31
CA ALA A 136 -10.25 -3.45 -8.09
C ALA A 136 -11.27 -4.36 -7.38
N ALA A 137 -12.09 -3.82 -6.48
CA ALA A 137 -13.11 -4.59 -5.77
C ALA A 137 -14.37 -4.89 -6.62
N THR A 138 -14.71 -4.02 -7.58
CA THR A 138 -16.00 -4.11 -8.31
C THR A 138 -15.90 -4.47 -9.78
N ASP A 139 -14.75 -4.23 -10.43
CA ASP A 139 -14.57 -4.46 -11.86
C ASP A 139 -13.72 -5.72 -12.10
N SER A 140 -14.33 -6.73 -12.72
CA SER A 140 -13.67 -8.00 -13.05
C SER A 140 -12.54 -7.86 -14.09
N ASN A 141 -12.47 -6.74 -14.81
CA ASN A 141 -11.41 -6.47 -15.77
C ASN A 141 -10.09 -6.04 -15.10
N VAL A 142 -10.12 -5.66 -13.82
CA VAL A 142 -8.88 -5.43 -13.07
C VAL A 142 -8.24 -6.78 -12.78
N ALA A 143 -7.07 -7.00 -13.40
CA ALA A 143 -6.30 -8.21 -13.26
C ALA A 143 -5.88 -8.45 -11.79
N PRO A 144 -5.86 -9.71 -11.32
CA PRO A 144 -5.33 -10.04 -10.01
C PRO A 144 -3.82 -9.78 -9.94
N GLY A 145 -3.30 -9.55 -8.74
CA GLY A 145 -1.88 -9.34 -8.49
C GLY A 145 -1.59 -8.03 -7.75
N ILE A 146 -0.42 -7.45 -8.02
CA ILE A 146 0.06 -6.24 -7.35
C ILE A 146 -0.13 -5.05 -8.29
N LEU A 147 -0.76 -3.99 -7.81
CA LEU A 147 -0.72 -2.66 -8.42
C LEU A 147 0.29 -1.81 -7.67
N ASP A 148 1.34 -1.38 -8.36
CA ASP A 148 2.37 -0.53 -7.78
C ASP A 148 1.97 0.96 -7.78
N VAL A 149 2.87 1.81 -7.31
CA VAL A 149 2.63 3.27 -7.22
C VAL A 149 2.23 3.86 -8.57
N TRP A 150 2.84 3.40 -9.66
CA TRP A 150 2.62 3.92 -11.01
C TRP A 150 1.29 3.44 -11.58
N ASP A 151 0.90 2.21 -11.27
CA ASP A 151 -0.40 1.66 -11.65
C ASP A 151 -1.53 2.40 -10.92
N ILE A 152 -1.37 2.63 -9.61
CA ILE A 152 -2.36 3.35 -8.79
C ILE A 152 -2.52 4.80 -9.24
N GLN A 153 -1.45 5.45 -9.70
CA GLN A 153 -1.48 6.83 -10.18
C GLN A 153 -2.39 7.03 -11.40
N GLN A 154 -2.71 5.97 -12.15
CA GLN A 154 -3.59 6.05 -13.32
C GLN A 154 -5.09 6.12 -12.99
N TYR A 155 -5.47 5.99 -11.71
CA TYR A 155 -6.86 5.99 -11.25
C TYR A 155 -7.31 7.37 -10.80
#